data_AF-A0A0C9V3V7-F1
#
_entry.id   AF-A0A0C9V3V7-F1
#
_cell.length_a   1.000
_cell.length_b   1.000
_cell.length_c   1.000
_cell.angle_alpha   90.00
_cell.angle_beta   90.00
_cell.angle_gamma   90.00
#
_symmetry.space_group_name_H-M   'P 1'
#
loop_
_entity.id
_entity.type
_entity.pdbx_description
1 polymer ?
#
loop_
_entity_poly.entity_id
_entity_poly.type
_entity_poly.pdbx_seq_one_letter_code
_entity_poly.pdbx_strand_id
1 'polypeptide(L)' 'MASTAAWPLFFYPKGEYDPEDLYKGILRGELILWAYKAIFLGPSARYPSKGKAEPSSSCNALVHNMYNVTQSSIVYVAA' A
#
# COMPACT_ATOMS: atom_id res chain seq x y z
N MET A 1 -7.76 -2.48 21.82
CA MET A 1 -6.37 -2.97 21.75
C MET A 1 -6.14 -3.52 20.35
N ALA A 2 -5.31 -2.88 19.53
CA ALA A 2 -4.82 -3.54 18.32
C ALA A 2 -3.88 -4.66 18.77
N SER A 3 -4.22 -5.90 18.46
CA SER A 3 -3.34 -7.05 18.73
C SER A 3 -2.01 -6.81 18.03
N THR A 4 -0.88 -6.96 18.73
CA THR A 4 0.46 -6.90 18.12
C THR A 4 0.65 -7.98 17.04
N ALA A 5 -0.22 -9.00 16.99
CA ALA A 5 -0.28 -9.97 15.90
C ALA A 5 -0.64 -9.37 14.53
N ALA A 6 -1.25 -8.17 14.49
CA ALA A 6 -1.60 -7.51 13.24
C ALA A 6 -0.42 -6.74 12.60
N TRP A 7 0.65 -6.48 13.36
CA TRP A 7 1.79 -5.68 12.89
C TRP A 7 2.54 -6.34 11.72
N PRO A 8 2.83 -7.66 11.75
CA PRO A 8 3.46 -8.30 10.61
C PRO A 8 2.63 -8.14 9.33
N LEU A 9 1.31 -8.32 9.40
CA LEU A 9 0.40 -8.18 8.24
C LEU A 9 0.34 -6.76 7.68
N PHE A 10 0.54 -5.75 8.53
CA PHE A 10 0.58 -4.36 8.07
C PHE A 10 1.86 -4.05 7.30
N PHE A 11 3.01 -4.48 7.83
CA PHE A 11 4.32 -4.12 7.28
C PHE A 11 4.80 -5.06 6.18
N TYR A 12 4.49 -6.35 6.28
CA TYR A 12 5.10 -7.38 5.45
C TYR A 12 4.06 -8.11 4.59
N PRO A 13 4.43 -8.54 3.37
CA PRO A 13 3.55 -9.32 2.52
C PRO A 13 3.09 -10.59 3.25
N LYS A 14 1.77 -10.83 3.28
CA LYS A 14 1.16 -11.98 3.98
C LYS A 14 1.50 -12.09 5.47
N GLY A 15 2.07 -11.05 6.07
CA GLY A 15 2.58 -11.09 7.43
C GLY A 15 3.88 -11.87 7.62
N GLU A 16 4.55 -12.26 6.53
CA GLU A 16 5.79 -13.03 6.55
C GLU A 16 6.99 -12.06 6.50
N TYR A 17 7.79 -12.04 7.55
CA TYR A 17 9.03 -11.24 7.62
C TYR A 17 10.25 -12.13 7.76
N ASP A 18 11.39 -11.62 7.32
CA ASP A 18 12.69 -12.29 7.46
C ASP A 18 13.32 -11.84 8.80
N PRO A 19 13.47 -12.73 9.79
CA PRO A 19 14.04 -12.34 11.09
C PRO A 19 15.52 -11.94 11.00
N GLU A 20 16.24 -12.41 9.97
CA GLU A 20 17.65 -12.08 9.74
C GLU A 20 17.80 -10.76 8.95
N ASP A 21 16.75 -10.32 8.27
CA ASP A 21 16.70 -9.06 7.53
C ASP A 21 15.31 -8.41 7.60
N LEU A 22 15.06 -7.66 8.67
CA LEU A 22 13.79 -6.98 8.90
C LEU A 22 13.44 -5.94 7.83
N TYR A 23 14.40 -5.45 7.05
CA TYR A 23 14.14 -4.48 5.97
C TYR A 23 13.56 -5.16 4.73
N LYS A 24 13.78 -6.47 4.60
CA LYS A 24 13.25 -7.26 3.50
C LYS A 24 11.74 -7.28 3.53
N GLY A 25 11.15 -6.60 2.55
CA GLY A 25 9.70 -6.57 2.39
C GLY A 25 8.97 -5.68 3.39
N ILE A 26 9.66 -4.90 4.22
CA ILE A 26 9.01 -3.91 5.08
C ILE A 26 8.26 -2.90 4.20
N LEU A 27 7.10 -2.43 4.68
CA LEU A 27 6.18 -1.54 3.98
C LEU A 27 5.57 -2.11 2.69
N ARG A 28 5.57 -3.44 2.54
CA ARG A 28 4.95 -4.14 1.40
C ARG A 28 3.74 -5.00 1.79
N GLY A 29 3.24 -4.84 3.03
CA GLY A 29 2.01 -5.46 3.46
C GLY A 29 0.80 -5.03 2.64
N GLU A 30 -0.24 -5.86 2.64
CA GLU A 30 -1.41 -5.72 1.78
C GLU A 30 -2.15 -4.40 2.03
N LEU A 31 -2.20 -3.93 3.28
CA LEU A 31 -2.87 -2.68 3.64
C LEU A 31 -2.20 -1.46 3.00
N ILE A 32 -0.86 -1.41 3.02
CA ILE A 32 -0.08 -0.34 2.38
C ILE A 32 -0.26 -0.40 0.87
N LEU A 33 -0.18 -1.60 0.29
CA LEU A 33 -0.39 -1.79 -1.15
C LEU A 33 -1.80 -1.36 -1.58
N TRP A 34 -2.82 -1.69 -0.79
CA TRP A 34 -4.22 -1.30 -1.04
C TRP A 34 -4.44 0.21 -0.91
N ALA A 35 -3.80 0.85 0.05
CA ALA A 35 -3.84 2.31 0.18
C ALA A 35 -3.24 2.98 -1.06
N TYR A 36 -2.08 2.52 -1.52
CA TYR A 36 -1.47 3.04 -2.74
C TYR A 36 -2.29 2.79 -4.00
N LYS A 37 -2.91 1.61 -4.13
CA LYS A 37 -3.87 1.36 -5.22
C LYS A 37 -5.04 2.33 -5.16
N ALA A 38 -5.60 2.58 -3.98
CA ALA A 38 -6.69 3.54 -3.84
C ALA A 38 -6.29 4.96 -4.23
N ILE A 39 -5.08 5.40 -3.85
CA ILE A 39 -4.55 6.73 -4.17
C ILE A 39 -4.26 6.88 -5.67
N PHE A 40 -3.56 5.92 -6.27
CA PHE A 40 -3.05 6.02 -7.64
C PHE A 40 -4.02 5.51 -8.70
N LEU A 41 -4.88 4.56 -8.36
CA LEU A 41 -5.78 3.93 -9.32
C LEU A 41 -7.26 4.23 -9.02
N GLY A 42 -7.58 4.56 -7.77
CA GLY A 42 -8.94 4.83 -7.30
C GLY A 42 -9.48 3.72 -6.37
N PRO A 43 -10.53 3.99 -5.57
CA PRO A 43 -11.00 3.06 -4.53
C PRO A 43 -11.40 1.67 -5.03
N SER A 44 -11.92 1.58 -6.26
CA SER A 44 -12.35 0.33 -6.89
C SER A 44 -11.18 -0.61 -7.21
N ALA A 45 -9.95 -0.08 -7.35
CA ALA A 45 -8.75 -0.87 -7.64
C ALA A 45 -8.17 -1.61 -6.43
N ARG A 46 -8.75 -1.41 -5.23
CA ARG A 46 -8.34 -2.09 -3.99
C ARG A 46 -8.42 -3.60 -4.12
N TYR A 47 -9.53 -4.10 -4.67
CA TYR A 47 -9.75 -5.51 -4.87
C TYR A 47 -9.13 -5.95 -6.21
N PRO A 48 -8.32 -7.01 -6.23
CA PRO A 48 -7.82 -7.57 -7.47
C PRO A 48 -9.00 -8.15 -8.26
N SER A 49 -9.51 -7.41 -9.25
CA SER A 49 -10.20 -8.04 -10.37
C SER A 49 -9.16 -8.78 -11.22
N LYS A 50 -9.57 -9.73 -12.06
CA LYS A 50 -8.65 -10.57 -12.86
C LYS A 50 -7.79 -9.80 -13.89
N GLY A 51 -7.80 -8.46 -13.90
CA GLY A 51 -7.05 -7.61 -14.83
C GLY A 51 -6.22 -6.54 -14.12
N LYS A 52 -5.32 -5.89 -14.89
CA LYS A 52 -4.64 -4.68 -14.43
C LYS A 52 -5.70 -3.58 -14.25
N ALA A 53 -5.74 -2.95 -13.07
CA ALA A 53 -6.58 -1.79 -12.85
C ALA A 53 -5.93 -0.57 -13.50
N GLU A 54 -6.68 0.14 -14.35
CA GLU A 54 -6.25 1.41 -14.91
C GLU A 54 -6.57 2.56 -13.95
N PRO A 55 -5.77 3.65 -13.94
CA PRO A 55 -6.08 4.82 -13.16
C PRO A 55 -7.44 5.42 -13.54
N SER A 56 -8.30 5.62 -12.55
CA SER A 56 -9.49 6.45 -12.74
C SER A 56 -9.08 7.90 -13.04
N SER A 57 -9.81 8.57 -13.94
CA SER A 57 -9.62 9.98 -14.24
C SER A 57 -9.84 10.91 -13.03
N SER A 58 -10.45 10.40 -11.96
CA SER A 58 -10.68 11.13 -10.70
C SER A 58 -9.91 10.55 -9.51
N CYS A 59 -8.88 9.71 -9.73
CA CYS A 59 -8.05 9.24 -8.62
C CYS A 59 -7.25 10.39 -8.02
N ASN A 60 -6.97 10.32 -6.71
CA ASN A 60 -6.29 11.38 -5.98
C ASN A 60 -4.94 11.72 -6.60
N ALA A 61 -4.19 10.70 -7.04
CA ALA A 61 -2.89 10.92 -7.64
C ALA A 61 -2.98 11.78 -8.92
N LEU A 62 -3.93 11.50 -9.81
CA LEU A 62 -4.09 12.28 -11.04
C LEU A 62 -4.58 13.71 -10.74
N VAL A 63 -5.56 13.85 -9.85
CA VAL A 63 -6.09 15.17 -9.42
C VAL A 63 -4.99 16.06 -8.84
N HIS A 64 -4.01 15.48 -8.16
CA HIS A 64 -2.90 16.19 -7.53
C HIS A 64 -1.58 16.10 -8.31
N ASN A 65 -1.58 15.64 -9.57
CA ASN A 65 -0.38 15.46 -10.41
C ASN A 65 0.74 14.64 -9.74
N MET A 66 0.37 13.64 -8.94
CA MET A 66 1.28 12.69 -8.32
C MET A 66 1.53 11.50 -9.27
N TYR A 67 2.72 11.43 -9.86
CA TYR A 67 3.08 10.34 -10.77
C TYR A 67 3.95 9.26 -10.11
N ASN A 68 4.54 9.57 -8.95
CA ASN A 68 5.45 8.69 -8.24
C ASN A 68 5.10 8.64 -6.75
N VAL A 69 5.37 7.49 -6.14
CA VAL A 69 5.42 7.36 -4.69
C VAL A 69 6.65 8.11 -4.17
N THR A 70 6.46 8.92 -3.13
CA THR A 70 7.54 9.69 -2.49
C THR A 70 7.80 9.19 -1.08
N GLN A 71 8.95 9.52 -0.50
CA GLN A 71 9.23 9.20 0.90
C GLN A 71 8.15 9.77 1.83
N SER A 72 7.72 11.01 1.59
CA SER A 72 6.65 11.65 2.38
C SER A 72 5.31 10.93 2.24
N SER A 73 4.95 10.45 1.04
CA SER A 73 3.71 9.68 0.88
C SER A 73 3.81 8.32 1.56
N ILE A 74 5.00 7.70 1.61
CA ILE A 74 5.24 6.44 2.33
C ILE A 74 5.00 6.66 3.82
N VAL A 75 5.59 7.71 4.38
CA VAL A 75 5.36 8.08 5.78
C VAL A 75 3.88 8.35 6.02
N TYR A 76 3.20 9.09 5.14
CA TYR A 76 1.77 9.39 5.28
C TYR A 76 0.88 8.14 5.29
N VAL A 77 1.15 7.17 4.41
CA VAL A 77 0.35 5.93 4.31
C VAL A 77 0.64 4.96 5.47
N ALA A 78 1.85 4.98 6.01
CA ALA A 78 2.31 4.04 7.03
C ALA A 78 2.25 4.56 8.48
N ALA A 79 1.96 5.85 8.67
CA ALA A 79 1.79 6.51 9.98
C ALA A 79 0.41 6.23 10.59
#